data_AF-Q497U9-F1
#
_entry.id   AF-Q497U9-F1
#
_cell.length_a   1.000
_cell.length_b   1.000
_cell.length_c   1.000
_cell.angle_alpha   90.00
_cell.angle_beta   90.00
_cell.angle_gamma   90.00
#
_symmetry.space_group_name_H-M   'P 1'
#
loop_
_entity.id
_entity.type
_entity.pdbx_description
1 polymer ?
#
loop_
_entity_poly.entity_id
_entity_poly.type
_entity_poly.pdbx_seq_one_letter_code
_entity_poly.pdbx_strand_id
1 'polypeptide(L)'
;EEHIKSEHNMWHYLYFIVLVKVKDPTEYTGPESYVAQMITEKNLDWFPRMRAMSLVSNEGDSEQNEIRNLQEKLESTMSLVKQLSGQLAELKEQMTEQRKNKQRLGFLGSNTPHVNHHMPPH
;
A
#
# COMPACT_ATOMS: atom_id res chain seq x y z
N GLU A 1 -11.74 28.56 25.83
CA GLU A 1 -10.98 28.69 27.11
C GLU A 1 -9.99 27.56 27.35
N GLU A 2 -10.35 26.30 27.05
CA GLU A 2 -9.49 25.13 27.27
C GLU A 2 -8.13 25.20 26.53
N HIS A 3 -8.11 25.73 25.31
CA HIS A 3 -6.88 25.97 24.55
C HIS A 3 -5.83 26.78 25.34
N ILE A 4 -6.21 27.92 25.96
CA ILE A 4 -5.27 28.76 26.71
C ILE A 4 -4.95 28.14 28.09
N LYS A 5 -5.91 27.46 28.71
CA LYS A 5 -5.75 26.91 30.07
C LYS A 5 -4.96 25.60 30.08
N SER A 6 -5.04 24.79 29.03
CA SER A 6 -4.49 23.44 28.96
C SER A 6 -3.39 23.30 27.89
N GLU A 7 -3.62 23.73 26.65
CA GLU A 7 -2.65 23.57 25.55
C GLU A 7 -1.56 24.67 25.56
N HIS A 8 -1.96 25.92 25.80
CA HIS A 8 -1.13 27.13 25.73
C HIS A 8 -1.13 27.87 27.06
N ASN A 9 -0.99 27.14 28.16
CA ASN A 9 -0.83 27.74 29.47
C ASN A 9 0.58 28.31 29.62
N MET A 10 0.69 29.64 29.65
CA MET A 10 1.98 30.35 29.72
C MET A 10 2.82 29.97 30.95
N TRP A 11 2.19 29.54 32.04
CA TRP A 11 2.90 29.08 33.23
C TRP A 11 3.64 27.76 33.00
N HIS A 12 3.11 26.86 32.17
CA HIS A 12 3.81 25.63 31.83
C HIS A 12 5.12 25.91 31.07
N TYR A 13 5.13 26.90 30.17
CA TYR A 13 6.36 27.33 29.49
C TYR A 13 7.37 27.91 30.48
N LEU A 14 6.93 28.72 31.45
CA LEU A 14 7.80 29.25 32.49
C LEU A 14 8.40 28.13 33.35
N TYR A 15 7.59 27.18 33.81
CA TYR A 15 8.05 26.03 34.58
C TYR A 15 9.04 25.19 33.79
N PHE A 16 8.79 24.97 32.51
CA PHE A 16 9.69 24.22 31.64
C PHE A 16 11.04 24.93 31.44
N ILE A 17 11.05 26.25 31.25
CA ILE A 17 12.30 27.03 31.17
C ILE A 17 13.10 26.92 32.46
N VAL A 18 12.43 27.00 33.62
CA VAL A 18 13.09 26.83 34.92
C VAL A 18 13.64 25.40 35.05
N LEU A 19 12.84 24.38 34.72
CA LEU A 19 13.24 22.97 34.74
C LEU A 19 14.52 22.75 33.94
N VAL A 20 14.55 23.19 32.68
CA VAL A 20 15.74 23.05 31.82
C VAL A 20 16.95 23.75 32.45
N LYS A 21 16.78 24.93 33.06
CA LYS A 21 17.90 25.65 33.69
C LYS A 21 18.47 25.01 34.95
N VAL A 22 17.68 24.25 35.71
CA VAL A 22 18.11 23.68 37.00
C VAL A 22 18.45 22.19 36.93
N LYS A 23 17.93 21.48 35.92
CA LYS A 23 18.17 20.05 35.69
C LYS A 23 19.60 19.81 35.20
N ASP A 24 20.21 18.70 35.61
CA ASP A 24 21.53 18.30 35.15
C ASP A 24 21.50 18.08 33.61
N PRO A 25 22.41 18.72 32.84
CA PRO A 25 22.46 18.56 31.38
C PRO A 25 22.62 17.12 30.90
N THR A 26 23.21 16.24 31.70
CA THR A 26 23.39 14.82 31.36
C THR A 26 22.08 14.02 31.44
N GLU A 27 21.08 14.56 32.14
CA GLU A 27 19.76 13.94 32.30
C GLU A 27 18.72 14.51 31.33
N TYR A 28 19.13 15.40 30.43
CA TYR A 28 18.23 15.93 29.41
C TYR A 28 17.75 14.83 28.47
N THR A 29 16.46 14.82 28.24
CA THR A 29 15.84 14.14 27.11
C THR A 29 16.17 14.88 25.81
N GLY A 30 15.97 14.23 24.67
CA GLY A 30 16.23 14.84 23.35
C GLY A 30 15.58 16.22 23.16
N PRO A 31 14.27 16.39 23.44
CA PRO A 31 13.60 17.69 23.34
C PRO A 31 14.13 18.75 24.32
N GLU A 32 14.48 18.35 25.55
CA GLU A 32 15.06 19.28 26.54
C GLU A 32 16.43 19.80 26.06
N SER A 33 17.29 18.92 25.53
CA SER A 33 18.58 19.32 24.94
C SER A 33 18.41 20.29 23.77
N TYR A 34 17.45 20.02 22.88
CA TYR A 34 17.13 20.92 21.77
C TYR A 34 16.70 22.30 22.28
N VAL A 35 15.78 22.36 23.24
CA VAL A 35 15.31 23.64 23.79
C VAL A 35 16.42 24.36 24.55
N ALA A 36 17.26 23.63 25.30
CA ALA A 36 18.42 24.20 25.99
C ALA A 36 19.39 24.89 25.01
N GLN A 37 19.67 24.26 23.87
CA GLN A 37 20.47 24.85 22.80
C GLN A 37 19.80 26.12 22.24
N MET A 38 18.51 26.04 21.90
CA MET A 38 17.77 27.18 21.35
C MET A 38 17.74 28.38 22.32
N ILE A 39 17.59 28.13 23.63
CA ILE A 39 17.69 29.18 24.66
C ILE A 39 19.09 29.80 24.68
N THR A 40 20.13 28.97 24.61
CA THR A 40 21.54 29.43 24.61
C THR A 40 21.83 30.31 23.39
N GLU A 41 21.30 29.94 22.23
CA GLU A 41 21.40 30.68 20.96
C GLU A 41 20.44 31.87 20.88
N LYS A 42 19.59 32.09 21.90
CA LYS A 42 18.52 33.10 21.92
C LYS A 42 17.54 32.94 20.74
N ASN A 43 17.38 31.73 20.23
CA ASN A 43 16.45 31.40 19.17
C ASN A 43 15.06 31.10 19.78
N LEU A 44 14.02 31.79 19.30
CA LEU A 44 12.65 31.67 19.79
C LEU A 44 11.77 30.76 18.91
N ASP A 45 12.34 30.04 17.96
CA ASP A 45 11.60 29.19 17.01
C ASP A 45 11.14 27.87 17.63
N TRP A 46 11.63 27.53 18.84
CA TRP A 46 11.15 26.36 19.58
C TRP A 46 9.75 26.57 20.19
N PHE A 47 9.29 27.82 20.33
CA PHE A 47 7.92 28.09 20.74
C PHE A 47 6.93 27.73 19.61
N PRO A 48 5.85 26.99 19.90
CA PRO A 48 4.81 26.73 18.91
C PRO A 48 4.13 28.03 18.46
N ARG A 49 4.40 28.47 17.22
CA ARG A 49 3.73 29.60 16.58
C ARG A 49 2.71 29.10 15.58
N MET A 50 1.47 29.58 15.68
CA MET A 50 0.37 29.19 14.78
C MET A 50 0.15 27.67 14.68
N ARG A 51 0.60 26.92 15.69
CA ARG A 51 0.45 25.48 15.81
C ARG A 51 -0.11 25.17 17.19
N ALA A 52 -1.09 24.30 17.24
CA ALA A 52 -1.72 23.82 18.45
C ALA A 52 -2.24 22.40 18.20
N MET A 53 -2.34 21.58 19.25
CA MET A 53 -2.90 20.23 19.13
C MET A 53 -4.32 20.29 18.56
N SER A 54 -5.12 21.26 19.01
CA SER A 54 -6.45 21.56 18.46
C SER A 54 -6.48 22.06 17.00
N LEU A 55 -5.37 22.57 16.46
CA LEU A 55 -5.26 23.08 15.08
C LEU A 55 -4.67 22.06 14.10
N VAL A 56 -4.14 20.94 14.60
CA VAL A 56 -3.77 19.82 13.73
C VAL A 56 -5.06 19.29 13.14
N SER A 57 -5.35 19.73 11.91
CA SER A 57 -6.52 19.28 11.17
C SER A 57 -6.46 17.76 11.12
N ASN A 58 -7.53 17.13 11.62
CA ASN A 58 -7.77 15.69 11.73
C ASN A 58 -6.87 14.88 10.75
N GLU A 59 -5.69 14.41 11.20
CA GLU A 59 -4.85 13.50 10.40
C GLU A 59 -5.70 12.28 9.97
N GLY A 60 -6.71 11.94 10.77
CA GLY A 60 -7.74 10.96 10.47
C GLY A 60 -8.52 11.19 9.17
N ASP A 61 -8.78 12.42 8.71
CA ASP A 61 -9.51 12.65 7.44
C ASP A 61 -8.63 12.30 6.22
N SER A 62 -7.35 12.67 6.29
CA SER A 62 -6.39 12.31 5.24
C SER A 62 -6.11 10.81 5.25
N GLU A 63 -5.88 10.23 6.43
CA GLU A 63 -5.65 8.79 6.58
C GLU A 63 -6.86 7.96 6.14
N GLN A 64 -8.08 8.38 6.48
CA GLN A 64 -9.31 7.69 6.08
C GLN A 64 -9.53 7.77 4.57
N ASN A 65 -9.18 8.88 3.94
CA ASN A 65 -9.25 9.02 2.49
C ASN A 65 -8.20 8.14 1.77
N GLU A 66 -6.98 8.06 2.31
CA GLU A 66 -5.95 7.15 1.80
C GLU A 66 -6.36 5.68 1.95
N ILE A 67 -6.92 5.29 3.10
CA ILE A 67 -7.44 3.92 3.31
C ILE A 67 -8.53 3.60 2.30
N ARG A 68 -9.47 4.52 2.04
CA ARG A 68 -10.52 4.33 1.02
C ARG A 68 -9.92 4.16 -0.38
N ASN A 69 -8.97 5.01 -0.75
CA ASN A 69 -8.29 4.90 -2.05
C ASN A 69 -7.52 3.57 -2.19
N LEU A 70 -6.89 3.08 -1.11
CA LEU A 70 -6.21 1.79 -1.11
C LEU A 70 -7.19 0.62 -1.24
N GLN A 71 -8.36 0.69 -0.59
CA GLN A 71 -9.42 -0.31 -0.73
C GLN A 71 -9.93 -0.40 -2.17
N GLU A 72 -10.19 0.74 -2.82
CA GLU A 72 -10.64 0.78 -4.22
C GLU A 72 -9.59 0.19 -5.18
N LYS A 73 -8.31 0.50 -4.98
CA LYS A 73 -7.20 -0.09 -5.76
C LYS A 73 -7.08 -1.59 -5.55
N LEU A 74 -7.26 -2.06 -4.32
CA LEU A 74 -7.21 -3.49 -3.99
C LEU A 74 -8.36 -4.25 -4.66
N GLU A 75 -9.58 -3.72 -4.59
CA GLU A 75 -10.76 -4.34 -5.21
C GLU A 75 -10.62 -4.39 -6.74
N SER A 76 -10.15 -3.30 -7.35
CA SER A 76 -9.86 -3.24 -8.80
C SER A 76 -8.84 -4.30 -9.21
N THR A 77 -7.76 -4.43 -8.43
CA THR A 77 -6.70 -5.42 -8.68
C THR A 77 -7.23 -6.84 -8.52
N MET A 78 -8.03 -7.10 -7.48
CA MET A 78 -8.61 -8.42 -7.25
C MET A 78 -9.58 -8.82 -8.35
N SER A 79 -10.37 -7.86 -8.86
CA SER A 79 -11.25 -8.06 -10.02
C SER A 79 -10.43 -8.45 -11.26
N LEU A 80 -9.37 -7.70 -11.56
CA LEU A 80 -8.50 -7.99 -12.70
C LEU A 80 -7.84 -9.36 -12.59
N VAL A 81 -7.35 -9.74 -11.41
CA VAL A 81 -6.76 -11.08 -11.16
C VAL A 81 -7.78 -12.19 -11.38
N LYS A 82 -9.04 -12.01 -10.93
CA LYS A 82 -10.12 -12.98 -11.18
C LYS A 82 -10.42 -13.11 -12.68
N GLN A 83 -10.50 -11.99 -13.40
CA GLN A 83 -10.73 -11.98 -14.84
C GLN A 83 -9.62 -12.71 -15.60
N LEU A 84 -8.35 -12.38 -15.31
CA LEU A 84 -7.20 -13.03 -15.93
C LEU A 84 -7.14 -14.53 -15.62
N SER A 85 -7.48 -14.93 -14.39
CA SER A 85 -7.55 -16.35 -14.01
C SER A 85 -8.62 -17.09 -14.80
N GLY A 86 -9.78 -16.47 -15.03
CA GLY A 86 -10.84 -17.02 -15.88
C GLY A 86 -10.39 -17.18 -17.33
N GLN A 87 -9.78 -16.14 -17.92
CA GLN A 87 -9.24 -16.19 -19.28
C GLN A 87 -8.17 -17.29 -19.45
N LEU A 88 -7.32 -17.50 -18.43
CA LEU A 88 -6.32 -18.56 -18.45
C LEU A 88 -6.96 -19.96 -18.42
N ALA A 89 -8.02 -20.15 -17.64
CA ALA A 89 -8.75 -21.42 -17.58
C ALA A 89 -9.43 -21.75 -18.92
N GLU A 90 -10.10 -20.78 -19.52
CA GLU A 90 -10.74 -20.92 -20.83
C GLU A 90 -9.72 -21.23 -21.94
N LEU A 91 -8.60 -20.50 -21.96
CA LEU A 91 -7.52 -20.74 -22.91
C LEU A 91 -6.95 -22.16 -22.77
N LYS A 92 -6.78 -22.65 -21.54
CA LYS A 92 -6.33 -24.02 -21.28
C LYS A 92 -7.32 -25.04 -21.82
N GLU A 93 -8.62 -24.83 -21.62
CA GLU A 93 -9.68 -25.72 -22.14
C GLU A 93 -9.64 -25.77 -23.66
N GLN A 94 -9.65 -24.61 -24.34
CA GLN A 94 -9.55 -24.50 -25.80
C GLN A 94 -8.31 -25.23 -26.35
N MET A 95 -7.15 -25.07 -25.71
CA MET A 95 -5.92 -25.78 -26.10
C MET A 95 -6.03 -27.30 -25.95
N THR A 96 -6.72 -27.78 -24.90
CA THR A 96 -6.92 -29.22 -24.69
C THR A 96 -7.91 -29.82 -25.69
N GLU A 97 -8.99 -29.10 -26.00
CA GLU A 97 -9.96 -29.51 -27.01
C GLU A 97 -9.34 -29.53 -28.40
N GLN A 98 -8.56 -28.51 -28.76
CA GLN A 98 -7.84 -28.45 -30.02
C GLN A 98 -6.89 -29.66 -30.18
N ARG A 99 -6.19 -30.06 -29.11
CA ARG A 99 -5.34 -31.26 -29.11
C ARG A 99 -6.16 -32.54 -29.30
N LYS A 100 -7.29 -32.70 -28.59
CA LYS A 100 -8.20 -33.86 -28.75
C LYS A 100 -8.76 -33.95 -30.17
N ASN A 101 -9.16 -32.82 -30.76
CA ASN A 101 -9.72 -32.79 -32.11
C ASN A 101 -8.67 -33.18 -33.17
N LYS A 102 -7.43 -32.67 -33.03
CA LYS A 102 -6.30 -33.08 -33.88
C LYS A 102 -6.00 -34.58 -33.78
N GLN A 103 -6.06 -35.16 -32.57
CA GLN A 103 -5.88 -36.60 -32.39
C GLN A 103 -6.99 -37.42 -33.06
N ARG A 104 -8.26 -37.00 -32.92
CA ARG A 104 -9.40 -37.66 -33.60
C ARG A 104 -9.22 -37.69 -35.11
N LEU A 105 -8.81 -36.57 -35.72
CA LEU A 105 -8.56 -36.50 -37.16
C LEU A 105 -7.42 -37.44 -37.60
N GLY A 106 -6.39 -37.59 -36.78
CA GLY A 106 -5.29 -38.53 -37.03
C GLY A 106 -5.73 -40.01 -37.08
N PHE A 107 -6.76 -40.40 -36.30
CA PHE A 107 -7.32 -41.75 -36.33
C PHE A 107 -8.21 -42.02 -37.55
N LEU A 108 -8.87 -41.00 -38.12
CA LEU A 108 -9.67 -41.13 -39.34
C LEU A 108 -8.80 -41.28 -40.60
N GLY A 109 -7.53 -40.86 -40.55
CA GLY A 109 -6.57 -41.01 -41.66
C GLY A 109 -5.86 -42.37 -41.73
N SER A 110 -5.97 -43.23 -40.72
CA SER A 110 -5.22 -44.50 -40.66
C SER A 110 -6.00 -45.73 -41.14
N ASN A 111 -7.26 -45.58 -41.55
CA ASN A 111 -8.13 -46.70 -41.99
C ASN A 111 -8.53 -46.61 -43.48
N THR A 112 -7.61 -46.28 -44.38
CA THR A 112 -7.77 -46.68 -45.79
C THR A 112 -7.14 -48.06 -45.98
N PRO A 113 -7.93 -49.14 -46.14
CA PRO A 113 -7.36 -50.39 -46.63
C PRO A 113 -6.85 -50.10 -48.04
N HIS A 114 -5.55 -50.28 -48.25
CA HIS A 114 -4.93 -50.23 -49.56
C HIS A 114 -5.54 -51.37 -50.41
N VAL A 115 -6.58 -51.06 -51.18
CA VAL A 115 -7.19 -52.01 -52.12
C VAL A 115 -6.19 -52.23 -53.25
N ASN A 116 -5.40 -53.28 -53.12
CA ASN A 116 -4.47 -53.75 -54.14
C ASN A 116 -5.27 -54.40 -55.28
N HIS A 117 -5.72 -53.59 -56.25
CA HIS A 117 -6.29 -54.11 -57.50
C HIS A 117 -5.13 -54.58 -58.40
N HIS A 118 -4.72 -55.84 -58.22
CA HIS A 118 -3.92 -56.56 -59.20
C HIS A 118 -4.89 -57.17 -60.22
N MET A 119 -4.83 -56.67 -61.46
CA MET A 119 -5.62 -57.12 -62.60
C MET A 119 -4.74 -58.02 -63.48
N PRO A 120 -5.07 -59.31 -63.70
CA PRO A 120 -4.77 -60.00 -64.95
C PRO A 120 -6.04 -59.98 -65.84
N PRO A 121 -6.00 -60.20 -67.18
CA PRO A 121 -5.02 -61.04 -67.90
C PRO A 121 -4.50 -60.45 -69.23
N HIS A 122 -3.36 -60.97 -69.70
CA HIS A 122 -3.14 -61.38 -71.09
C HIS A 122 -1.96 -62.35 -71.17
#